data_AF-A0A8J2TNP9-F1
#
_entry.id   AF-A0A8J2TNP9-F1
#
_cell.length_a   1.000
_cell.length_b   1.000
_cell.length_c   1.000
_cell.angle_alpha   90.00
_cell.angle_beta   90.00
_cell.angle_gamma   90.00
#
_symmetry.space_group_name_H-M   'P 1'
#
loop_
_entity.id
_entity.type
_entity.pdbx_description
1 polymer ?
#
loop_
_entity_poly.entity_id
_entity_poly.type
_entity_poly.pdbx_seq_one_letter_code
_entity_poly.pdbx_strand_id
1 'polypeptide(L)'
;MMSKVRRLHPAAILFQFFKLLKGWVIYLLIGLITIKGEGLIYYSLLVLLFIFVLLTISILKWYRFTYQIGEDEFRIEYGIFIRKKRYISKHRIQSIDLSANPIHQIFHLVKVEIETAGSGTDTEASLQAVKLAEGEKIRERFKGSSIQEEQPKQKPASKNIANKDLFLAGATSGSTGVILALLAAVFSEIEQIIPDHFYDQTVAWLIGLSVTYIILLAAAVLIFIWILGIVGTVLKYWNFTITKTENELVITRGLLVKKHATIPLKRIQAVGIKESIIRQPLGYVAVFAEVAGSSLDNGEDFSTLLFPIMKKGEVKRFLQHFLPDYTIPEERLTTIPKRGIKYYLFRGSVLFFILAGGSMFFIPKYSWLFILLLVISVYFGYLRSKDCGFHIKGERVVIQFRVLSKMTVLLYKKRIQSMENKQHFLQRKEQLATVKISIIAREGSANYKLKELDEADTNILSDWYSFQNNR
;
A
#
# COMPACT_ATOMS: atom_id res chain seq x y z
N MET A 1 1.92 -15.97 36.85
CA MET A 1 2.67 -17.22 36.55
C MET A 1 3.00 -17.31 35.04
N MET A 2 4.26 -17.54 34.66
CA MET A 2 4.64 -17.60 33.24
C MET A 2 4.21 -18.92 32.58
N SER A 3 3.68 -18.87 31.35
CA SER A 3 3.31 -20.09 30.62
C SER A 3 4.53 -20.96 30.30
N LYS A 4 4.34 -22.26 30.04
CA LYS A 4 5.41 -23.13 29.52
C LYS A 4 6.02 -22.54 28.22
N VAL A 5 7.33 -22.67 28.04
CA VAL A 5 8.04 -22.27 26.81
C VAL A 5 7.52 -23.09 25.63
N ARG A 6 7.21 -22.42 24.52
CA ARG A 6 6.67 -23.02 23.30
C ARG A 6 7.59 -22.78 22.11
N ARG A 7 7.41 -23.60 21.08
CA ARG A 7 8.08 -23.50 19.78
C ARG A 7 7.06 -23.22 18.70
N LEU A 8 7.51 -22.66 17.58
CA LEU A 8 6.67 -22.55 16.39
C LEU A 8 6.28 -23.94 15.87
N HIS A 9 5.22 -24.00 15.08
CA HIS A 9 4.87 -25.23 14.37
C HIS A 9 6.02 -25.65 13.42
N PRO A 10 6.32 -26.95 13.25
CA PRO A 10 7.39 -27.42 12.34
C PRO A 10 7.29 -26.90 10.91
N ALA A 11 6.08 -26.59 10.42
CA ALA A 11 5.86 -25.93 9.13
C ALA A 11 6.61 -24.59 8.97
N ALA A 12 7.01 -23.93 10.08
CA ALA A 12 7.94 -22.80 10.07
C ALA A 12 9.23 -23.07 9.29
N ILE A 13 9.71 -24.33 9.28
CA ILE A 13 10.89 -24.76 8.51
C ILE A 13 10.67 -24.48 7.02
N LEU A 14 9.51 -24.85 6.48
CA LEU A 14 9.16 -24.62 5.07
C LEU A 14 9.10 -23.13 4.75
N PHE A 15 8.47 -22.32 5.61
CA PHE A 15 8.40 -20.87 5.40
C PHE A 15 9.78 -20.22 5.38
N GLN A 16 10.68 -20.64 6.28
CA GLN A 16 12.05 -20.13 6.31
C GLN A 16 12.86 -20.63 5.10
N PHE A 17 12.70 -21.89 4.73
CA PHE A 17 13.36 -22.49 3.56
C PHE A 17 12.98 -21.75 2.28
N PHE A 18 11.68 -21.59 1.99
CA PHE A 18 11.22 -20.87 0.79
C PHE A 18 11.63 -19.40 0.78
N LYS A 19 11.66 -18.75 1.96
CA LYS A 19 12.14 -17.37 2.06
C LYS A 19 13.62 -17.25 1.65
N LEU A 20 14.46 -18.20 2.05
CA LEU A 20 15.88 -18.23 1.67
C LEU A 20 16.04 -18.62 0.20
N LEU A 21 15.29 -19.62 -0.28
CA LEU A 21 15.38 -20.14 -1.63
C LEU A 21 14.93 -19.13 -2.68
N LYS A 22 13.90 -18.30 -2.41
CA LYS A 22 13.29 -17.37 -3.38
C LYS A 22 14.31 -16.50 -4.12
N GLY A 23 15.34 -16.00 -3.43
CA GLY A 23 16.37 -15.16 -4.05
C GLY A 23 17.36 -15.91 -4.95
N TRP A 24 17.39 -17.23 -4.87
CA TRP A 24 18.32 -18.09 -5.60
C TRP A 24 17.67 -18.88 -6.74
N VAL A 25 16.35 -19.04 -6.75
CA VAL A 25 15.62 -19.88 -7.74
C VAL A 25 16.04 -19.58 -9.18
N ILE A 26 16.11 -18.30 -9.56
CA ILE A 26 16.43 -17.92 -10.94
C ILE A 26 17.86 -18.35 -11.30
N TYR A 27 18.85 -18.07 -10.45
CA TYR A 27 20.24 -18.49 -10.68
C TYR A 27 20.40 -20.02 -10.73
N LEU A 28 19.62 -20.74 -9.91
CA LEU A 28 19.59 -22.21 -9.91
C LEU A 28 18.97 -22.79 -11.19
N LEU A 29 18.00 -22.09 -11.80
CA LEU A 29 17.41 -22.49 -13.07
C LEU A 29 18.32 -22.16 -14.25
N ILE A 30 18.97 -21.00 -14.24
CA ILE A 30 19.92 -20.59 -15.29
C ILE A 30 21.05 -21.62 -15.41
N GLY A 31 21.69 -22.00 -14.30
CA GLY A 31 22.78 -22.98 -14.37
C GLY A 31 22.33 -24.36 -14.87
N LEU A 32 21.08 -24.76 -14.61
CA LEU A 32 20.51 -26.01 -15.10
C LEU A 32 20.31 -26.01 -16.63
N ILE A 33 20.03 -24.84 -17.22
CA ILE A 33 19.82 -24.68 -18.67
C ILE A 33 21.16 -24.49 -19.40
N THR A 34 22.10 -23.74 -18.81
CA THR A 34 23.37 -23.37 -19.46
C THR A 34 24.39 -24.50 -19.44
N ILE A 35 24.44 -25.28 -18.35
CA ILE A 35 25.48 -26.30 -18.16
C ILE A 35 25.05 -27.62 -18.83
N LYS A 36 25.94 -28.22 -19.62
CA LYS A 36 25.68 -29.45 -20.38
C LYS A 36 26.69 -30.56 -20.06
N GLY A 37 26.36 -31.79 -20.45
CA GLY A 37 27.24 -32.96 -20.29
C GLY A 37 27.52 -33.30 -18.82
N GLU A 38 28.74 -33.75 -18.52
CA GLU A 38 29.16 -34.10 -17.16
C GLU A 38 29.06 -32.92 -16.18
N GLY A 39 29.20 -31.68 -16.67
CA GLY A 39 29.02 -30.47 -15.87
C GLY A 39 27.63 -30.39 -15.21
N LEU A 40 26.60 -30.93 -15.87
CA LEU A 40 25.22 -30.92 -15.34
C LEU A 40 25.11 -31.81 -14.10
N ILE A 41 25.85 -32.91 -14.03
CA ILE A 41 25.87 -33.81 -12.87
C ILE A 41 26.50 -33.10 -11.68
N TYR A 42 27.69 -32.50 -11.85
CA TYR A 42 28.35 -31.73 -10.79
C TYR A 42 27.51 -30.54 -10.33
N TYR A 43 26.90 -29.82 -11.28
CA TYR A 43 25.97 -28.73 -10.96
C TYR A 43 24.78 -29.21 -10.14
N SER A 44 24.13 -30.30 -10.55
CA SER A 44 22.98 -30.86 -9.83
C SER A 44 23.35 -31.29 -8.42
N LEU A 45 24.53 -31.87 -8.22
CA LEU A 45 25.06 -32.21 -6.89
C LEU A 45 25.29 -30.96 -6.03
N LEU A 46 25.83 -29.88 -6.61
CA LEU A 46 26.00 -28.60 -5.90
C LEU A 46 24.65 -27.97 -5.53
N VAL A 47 23.66 -28.01 -6.43
CA VAL A 47 22.29 -27.52 -6.15
C VAL A 47 21.66 -28.34 -5.02
N LEU A 48 21.81 -29.67 -5.04
CA LEU A 48 21.29 -30.54 -3.98
C LEU A 48 21.96 -30.24 -2.64
N LEU A 49 23.29 -30.10 -2.63
CA LEU A 49 24.05 -29.69 -1.43
C LEU A 49 23.58 -28.33 -0.91
N PHE A 50 23.38 -27.36 -1.81
CA PHE A 50 22.91 -26.03 -1.46
C PHE A 50 21.50 -26.08 -0.84
N ILE A 51 20.57 -26.82 -1.44
CA ILE A 51 19.22 -27.06 -0.91
C ILE A 51 19.30 -27.70 0.49
N PHE A 52 20.16 -28.71 0.66
CA PHE A 52 20.37 -29.38 1.94
C PHE A 52 20.89 -28.41 3.02
N VAL A 53 21.84 -27.53 2.67
CA VAL A 53 22.35 -26.49 3.57
C VAL A 53 21.23 -25.51 3.96
N LEU A 54 20.43 -25.02 3.00
CA LEU A 54 19.30 -24.12 3.27
C LEU A 54 18.25 -24.78 4.18
N LEU A 55 17.96 -26.06 3.95
CA LEU A 55 17.04 -26.83 4.78
C LEU A 55 17.58 -26.98 6.20
N THR A 56 18.86 -27.34 6.34
CA THR A 56 19.54 -27.47 7.64
C THR A 56 19.51 -26.16 8.42
N ILE A 57 19.83 -25.04 7.78
CA ILE A 57 19.74 -23.70 8.39
C ILE A 57 18.31 -23.39 8.85
N SER A 58 17.30 -23.76 8.06
CA SER A 58 15.88 -23.53 8.39
C SER A 58 15.43 -24.40 9.58
N ILE A 59 15.88 -25.65 9.65
CA ILE A 59 15.64 -26.54 10.80
C ILE A 59 16.30 -25.98 12.05
N LEU A 60 17.57 -25.55 11.96
CA LEU A 60 18.28 -24.97 13.11
C LEU A 60 17.63 -23.69 13.61
N LYS A 61 17.21 -22.79 12.71
CA LYS A 61 16.47 -21.57 13.07
C LYS A 61 15.16 -21.90 13.78
N TRP A 62 14.36 -22.84 13.25
CA TRP A 62 13.15 -23.31 13.92
C TRP A 62 13.45 -23.94 15.29
N TYR A 63 14.46 -24.81 15.38
CA TYR A 63 14.86 -25.47 16.62
C TYR A 63 15.45 -24.50 17.65
N ARG A 64 15.87 -23.31 17.24
CA ARG A 64 16.38 -22.26 18.13
C ARG A 64 15.34 -21.19 18.45
N PHE A 65 14.20 -21.16 17.76
CA PHE A 65 13.15 -20.19 17.98
C PHE A 65 12.18 -20.69 19.06
N THR A 66 12.06 -19.94 20.15
CA THR A 66 11.09 -20.21 21.22
C THR A 66 10.37 -18.93 21.61
N TYR A 67 9.15 -19.08 22.11
CA TYR A 67 8.37 -17.96 22.64
C TYR A 67 7.61 -18.38 23.89
N GLN A 68 7.27 -17.39 24.71
CA GLN A 68 6.58 -17.59 25.97
C GLN A 68 5.62 -16.43 26.23
N ILE A 69 4.42 -16.76 26.72
CA ILE A 69 3.37 -15.79 27.03
C ILE A 69 3.31 -15.67 28.55
N GLY A 70 3.86 -14.59 29.10
CA GLY A 70 3.71 -14.23 30.51
C GLY A 70 2.38 -13.53 30.79
N GLU A 71 2.20 -13.07 32.03
CA GLU A 71 1.07 -12.22 32.42
C GLU A 71 1.23 -10.80 31.86
N ASP A 72 2.40 -10.19 32.08
CA ASP A 72 2.67 -8.79 31.71
C ASP A 72 3.64 -8.64 30.52
N GLU A 73 4.18 -9.74 30.01
CA GLU A 73 5.16 -9.70 28.93
C GLU A 73 5.10 -10.90 27.98
N PHE A 74 5.51 -10.64 26.75
CA PHE A 74 5.72 -11.61 25.70
C PHE A 74 7.22 -11.77 25.45
N ARG A 75 7.75 -13.00 25.59
CA ARG A 75 9.19 -13.29 25.45
C ARG A 75 9.46 -14.10 24.19
N ILE A 76 10.54 -13.77 23.50
CA ILE A 76 11.00 -14.47 22.29
C ILE A 76 12.50 -14.68 22.37
N GLU A 77 12.94 -15.90 22.09
CA GLU A 77 14.35 -16.22 21.94
C GLU A 77 14.62 -16.81 20.56
N TYR A 78 15.62 -16.29 19.84
CA TYR A 78 15.93 -16.70 18.48
C TYR A 78 17.41 -16.48 18.12
N GLY A 79 17.81 -17.02 16.96
CA GLY A 79 19.18 -16.95 16.43
C GLY A 79 19.95 -18.27 16.57
N ILE A 80 20.79 -18.57 15.57
CA ILE A 80 21.60 -19.81 15.54
C ILE A 80 22.93 -19.57 16.27
N PHE A 81 23.78 -18.71 15.69
CA PHE A 81 25.12 -18.40 16.23
C PHE A 81 25.05 -17.33 17.31
N ILE A 82 24.29 -16.26 17.07
CA ILE A 82 24.08 -15.15 18.02
C ILE A 82 22.68 -15.29 18.62
N ARG A 83 22.62 -15.53 19.93
CA ARG A 83 21.35 -15.65 20.66
C ARG A 83 20.78 -14.29 21.01
N LYS A 84 19.55 -14.05 20.58
CA LYS A 84 18.78 -12.84 20.87
C LYS A 84 17.61 -13.21 21.78
N LYS A 85 17.44 -12.45 22.86
CA LYS A 85 16.28 -12.52 23.75
C LYS A 85 15.55 -11.19 23.69
N ARG A 86 14.25 -11.22 23.41
CA ARG A 86 13.39 -10.04 23.32
C ARG A 86 12.24 -10.16 24.31
N TYR A 87 12.04 -9.12 25.09
CA TYR A 87 10.98 -8.99 26.09
C TYR A 87 10.07 -7.84 25.67
N ILE A 88 8.80 -8.14 25.46
CA ILE A 88 7.80 -7.17 25.00
C ILE A 88 6.75 -7.04 26.10
N SER A 89 6.75 -5.93 26.82
CA SER A 89 5.69 -5.66 27.79
C SER A 89 4.33 -5.55 27.09
N LYS A 90 3.29 -6.12 27.70
CA LYS A 90 1.91 -6.05 27.25
C LYS A 90 1.45 -4.60 27.02
N HIS A 91 1.88 -3.66 27.87
CA HIS A 91 1.52 -2.25 27.76
C HIS A 91 2.12 -1.56 26.53
N ARG A 92 3.18 -2.13 25.95
CA ARG A 92 3.78 -1.62 24.70
C ARG A 92 3.11 -2.19 23.46
N ILE A 93 2.36 -3.28 23.56
CA ILE A 93 1.68 -3.90 22.41
C ILE A 93 0.54 -2.99 21.94
N GLN A 94 0.57 -2.61 20.67
CA GLN A 94 -0.43 -1.73 20.07
C GLN A 94 -1.39 -2.50 19.17
N SER A 95 -0.89 -3.43 18.37
CA SER A 95 -1.73 -4.31 17.55
C SER A 95 -1.14 -5.71 17.51
N ILE A 96 -2.04 -6.68 17.38
CA ILE A 96 -1.70 -8.04 17.03
C ILE A 96 -2.50 -8.41 15.79
N ASP A 97 -1.76 -8.78 14.76
CA ASP A 97 -2.30 -9.01 13.43
C ASP A 97 -2.03 -10.45 13.01
N LEU A 98 -3.03 -11.05 12.37
CA LEU A 98 -2.97 -12.43 11.92
C LEU A 98 -3.01 -12.48 10.40
N SER A 99 -2.10 -13.24 9.80
CA SER A 99 -2.14 -13.49 8.36
C SER A 99 -1.94 -14.98 8.05
N ALA A 100 -2.65 -15.47 7.03
CA ALA A 100 -2.56 -16.86 6.58
C ALA A 100 -2.57 -16.92 5.06
N ASN A 101 -1.39 -17.19 4.48
CA ASN A 101 -1.26 -17.52 3.06
C ASN A 101 -1.72 -18.98 2.79
N PRO A 102 -1.76 -19.46 1.53
CA PRO A 102 -2.28 -20.80 1.23
C PRO A 102 -1.60 -21.93 2.00
N ILE A 103 -0.28 -21.84 2.22
CA ILE A 103 0.47 -22.83 3.01
C ILE A 103 0.00 -22.81 4.47
N HIS A 104 -0.19 -21.64 5.07
CA HIS A 104 -0.75 -21.52 6.42
C HIS A 104 -2.15 -22.14 6.49
N GLN A 105 -3.00 -21.87 5.49
CA GLN A 105 -4.37 -22.37 5.44
C GLN A 105 -4.42 -23.90 5.37
N ILE A 106 -3.60 -24.54 4.52
CA ILE A 106 -3.51 -26.00 4.41
C ILE A 106 -3.18 -26.64 5.77
N PHE A 107 -2.24 -26.04 6.53
CA PHE A 107 -1.82 -26.57 7.83
C PHE A 107 -2.63 -26.01 9.02
N HIS A 108 -3.69 -25.22 8.80
CA HIS A 108 -4.48 -24.54 9.85
C HIS A 108 -3.62 -23.68 10.79
N LEU A 109 -2.65 -22.99 10.21
CA LEU A 109 -1.70 -22.10 10.89
C LEU A 109 -2.00 -20.63 10.57
N VAL A 110 -1.35 -19.75 11.32
CA VAL A 110 -1.31 -18.31 11.10
C VAL A 110 0.10 -17.78 11.41
N LYS A 111 0.46 -16.72 10.72
CA LYS A 111 1.54 -15.83 11.09
C LYS A 111 0.97 -14.78 12.05
N VAL A 112 1.61 -14.62 13.21
CA VAL A 112 1.24 -13.61 14.21
C VAL A 112 2.26 -12.48 14.16
N GLU A 113 1.80 -11.26 13.93
CA GLU A 113 2.62 -10.05 13.93
C GLU A 113 2.23 -9.17 15.11
N ILE A 114 3.22 -8.79 15.92
CA ILE A 114 3.03 -7.98 17.12
C ILE A 114 3.76 -6.65 16.89
N GLU A 115 3.00 -5.57 16.96
CA GLU A 115 3.51 -4.20 16.83
C GLU A 115 3.52 -3.51 18.18
N THR A 116 4.56 -2.72 18.42
CA THR A 116 4.72 -2.02 19.70
C THR A 116 4.94 -0.52 19.55
N ALA A 117 4.65 0.23 20.61
CA ALA A 117 4.98 1.65 20.66
C ALA A 117 6.50 1.86 20.49
N GLY A 118 6.90 2.64 19.49
CA GLY A 118 8.30 3.00 19.25
C GLY A 118 9.12 1.97 18.46
N SER A 119 8.55 0.83 18.06
CA SER A 119 9.15 0.03 16.98
C SER A 119 8.96 0.82 15.68
N GLY A 120 10.04 1.27 15.04
CA GLY A 120 9.99 2.15 13.87
C GLY A 120 9.20 1.56 12.70
N THR A 121 9.90 1.06 11.67
CA THR A 121 9.27 0.48 10.47
C THR A 121 9.07 -1.04 10.56
N ASP A 122 9.74 -1.72 11.50
CA ASP A 122 9.71 -3.18 11.62
C ASP A 122 8.70 -3.65 12.66
N THR A 123 8.05 -4.81 12.40
CA THR A 123 7.34 -5.55 13.44
C THR A 123 8.29 -5.83 14.60
N GLU A 124 7.91 -5.49 15.83
CA GLU A 124 8.70 -5.81 17.02
C GLU A 124 8.90 -7.34 17.16
N ALA A 125 7.87 -8.10 16.78
CA ALA A 125 7.91 -9.55 16.77
C ALA A 125 7.02 -10.18 15.69
N SER A 126 7.50 -11.29 15.12
CA SER A 126 6.75 -12.08 14.16
C SER A 126 6.91 -13.58 14.40
N LEU A 127 5.80 -14.26 14.71
CA LEU A 127 5.73 -15.71 14.82
C LEU A 127 5.30 -16.27 13.46
N GLN A 128 6.23 -16.89 12.74
CA GLN A 128 5.99 -17.29 11.34
C GLN A 128 4.94 -18.39 11.19
N ALA A 129 4.75 -19.27 12.17
CA ALA A 129 3.79 -20.35 12.07
C ALA A 129 3.31 -20.80 13.45
N VAL A 130 2.08 -20.44 13.79
CA VAL A 130 1.39 -20.79 15.04
C VAL A 130 0.03 -21.38 14.68
N LYS A 131 -0.51 -22.31 15.47
CA LYS A 131 -1.86 -22.83 15.24
C LYS A 131 -2.89 -21.69 15.31
N LEU A 132 -3.90 -21.70 14.45
CA LEU A 132 -4.92 -20.63 14.40
C LEU A 132 -5.52 -20.33 15.78
N ALA A 133 -5.97 -21.35 16.51
CA ALA A 133 -6.55 -21.20 17.84
C ALA A 133 -5.57 -20.60 18.88
N GLU A 134 -4.27 -20.81 18.71
CA GLU A 134 -3.26 -20.21 19.58
C GLU A 134 -2.98 -18.75 19.19
N GLY A 135 -2.93 -18.44 17.88
CA GLY A 135 -2.85 -17.06 17.40
C GLY A 135 -4.04 -16.20 17.85
N GLU A 136 -5.25 -16.75 17.80
CA GLU A 136 -6.46 -16.08 18.31
C GLU A 136 -6.39 -15.87 19.83
N LYS A 137 -5.92 -16.87 20.60
CA LYS A 137 -5.69 -16.72 22.04
C LYS A 137 -4.66 -15.64 22.39
N ILE A 138 -3.57 -15.56 21.62
CA ILE A 138 -2.57 -14.49 21.77
C ILE A 138 -3.24 -13.14 21.53
N ARG A 139 -3.97 -13.01 20.41
CA ARG A 139 -4.69 -11.78 20.07
C ARG A 139 -5.68 -11.39 21.16
N GLU A 140 -6.49 -12.31 21.67
CA GLU A 140 -7.49 -12.03 22.72
C GLU A 140 -6.84 -11.62 24.05
N ARG A 141 -5.76 -12.29 24.45
CA ARG A 141 -5.06 -11.99 25.71
C ARG A 141 -4.41 -10.61 25.72
N PHE A 142 -3.99 -10.13 24.56
CA PHE A 142 -3.31 -8.84 24.38
C PHE A 142 -4.17 -7.78 23.69
N LYS A 143 -5.43 -8.11 23.38
CA LYS A 143 -6.45 -7.12 23.04
C LYS A 143 -6.48 -6.12 24.18
N GLY A 144 -6.27 -4.84 23.87
CA GLY A 144 -5.84 -3.83 24.85
C GLY A 144 -6.58 -3.93 26.18
N SER A 145 -5.82 -3.86 27.28
CA SER A 145 -6.34 -3.61 28.62
C SER A 145 -6.92 -2.18 28.70
N SER A 146 -8.00 -1.92 27.97
CA SER A 146 -9.02 -0.98 28.41
C SER A 146 -9.89 -1.75 29.40
N ILE A 147 -9.59 -1.61 30.68
CA ILE A 147 -10.51 -2.01 31.74
C ILE A 147 -11.69 -1.04 31.65
N GLN A 148 -12.87 -1.50 31.24
CA GLN A 148 -14.13 -1.29 31.96
C GLN A 148 -15.33 -1.95 31.26
N GLU A 149 -15.94 -2.86 32.04
CA GLU A 149 -17.36 -3.18 32.13
C GLU A 149 -18.11 -3.79 30.94
N GLU A 150 -18.78 -4.90 31.27
CA GLU A 150 -19.92 -5.48 30.59
C GLU A 150 -21.06 -4.44 30.48
N GLN A 151 -20.93 -3.51 29.53
CA GLN A 151 -22.08 -2.77 29.02
C GLN A 151 -22.73 -3.57 27.88
N PRO A 152 -24.07 -3.53 27.78
CA PRO A 152 -24.84 -4.47 26.98
C PRO A 152 -24.42 -4.39 25.50
N LYS A 153 -24.24 -5.57 24.89
CA LYS A 153 -23.93 -5.83 23.48
C LYS A 153 -24.75 -4.96 22.51
N GLN A 154 -24.34 -3.71 22.29
CA GLN A 154 -24.57 -3.09 20.99
C GLN A 154 -23.70 -3.86 20.01
N LYS A 155 -24.31 -4.47 18.99
CA LYS A 155 -23.57 -5.15 17.94
C LYS A 155 -22.50 -4.17 17.43
N PRO A 156 -21.21 -4.54 17.47
CA PRO A 156 -20.16 -3.64 17.05
C PRO A 156 -20.45 -3.20 15.62
N ALA A 157 -20.31 -1.89 15.38
CA ALA A 157 -20.52 -1.26 14.09
C ALA A 157 -19.70 -2.02 13.03
N SER A 158 -20.37 -2.72 12.12
CA SER A 158 -19.74 -3.61 11.14
C SER A 158 -20.29 -3.33 9.75
N LYS A 159 -19.41 -3.24 8.75
CA LYS A 159 -19.78 -3.07 7.34
C LYS A 159 -19.02 -4.08 6.49
N ASN A 160 -19.76 -4.82 5.68
CA ASN A 160 -19.24 -5.78 4.71
C ASN A 160 -19.27 -5.17 3.30
N ILE A 161 -18.34 -5.57 2.45
CA ILE A 161 -18.43 -5.29 1.01
C ILE A 161 -19.39 -6.27 0.35
N ALA A 162 -20.26 -5.80 -0.54
CA ALA A 162 -21.07 -6.67 -1.38
C ALA A 162 -20.24 -7.26 -2.53
N ASN A 163 -20.58 -8.45 -3.02
CA ASN A 163 -19.86 -9.07 -4.14
C ASN A 163 -19.83 -8.18 -5.39
N LYS A 164 -20.95 -7.49 -5.71
CA LYS A 164 -21.04 -6.55 -6.84
C LYS A 164 -20.04 -5.39 -6.69
N ASP A 165 -19.95 -4.84 -5.48
CA ASP A 165 -19.03 -3.76 -5.15
C ASP A 165 -17.58 -4.25 -5.23
N LEU A 166 -17.30 -5.50 -4.89
CA LEU A 166 -15.98 -6.09 -5.00
C LEU A 166 -15.50 -6.20 -6.47
N PHE A 167 -16.36 -6.65 -7.39
CA PHE A 167 -16.06 -6.64 -8.82
C PHE A 167 -15.85 -5.21 -9.34
N LEU A 168 -16.71 -4.27 -8.95
CA LEU A 168 -16.58 -2.88 -9.33
C LEU A 168 -15.31 -2.24 -8.74
N ALA A 169 -14.93 -2.61 -7.51
CA ALA A 169 -13.70 -2.19 -6.89
C ALA A 169 -12.50 -2.64 -7.74
N GLY A 170 -12.48 -3.91 -8.19
CA GLY A 170 -11.45 -4.45 -9.07
C GLY A 170 -11.39 -3.79 -10.44
N ALA A 171 -12.54 -3.57 -11.09
CA ALA A 171 -12.61 -2.93 -12.40
C ALA A 171 -12.09 -1.49 -12.39
N THR A 172 -12.10 -0.83 -11.22
CA THR A 172 -11.81 0.59 -11.05
C THR A 172 -10.68 0.92 -10.07
N SER A 173 -9.98 -0.09 -9.53
CA SER A 173 -8.93 0.09 -8.50
C SER A 173 -7.59 0.59 -9.07
N GLY A 174 -7.38 0.46 -10.39
CA GLY A 174 -6.08 0.67 -11.01
C GLY A 174 -5.10 -0.48 -10.74
N SER A 175 -5.57 -1.65 -10.29
CA SER A 175 -4.75 -2.85 -10.04
C SER A 175 -3.99 -3.34 -11.28
N THR A 176 -4.46 -3.01 -12.48
CA THR A 176 -3.77 -3.26 -13.76
C THR A 176 -2.34 -2.74 -13.75
N GLY A 177 -2.08 -1.57 -13.14
CA GLY A 177 -0.73 -1.00 -13.07
C GLY A 177 0.25 -1.87 -12.27
N VAL A 178 -0.21 -2.45 -11.16
CA VAL A 178 0.59 -3.38 -10.33
C VAL A 178 0.89 -4.66 -11.10
N ILE A 179 -0.10 -5.19 -11.84
CA ILE A 179 0.11 -6.38 -12.66
C ILE A 179 1.07 -6.09 -13.80
N LEU A 180 0.97 -4.93 -14.45
CA LEU A 180 1.94 -4.51 -15.46
C LEU A 180 3.36 -4.42 -14.89
N ALA A 181 3.53 -3.81 -13.72
CA ALA A 181 4.83 -3.74 -13.06
C ALA A 181 5.38 -5.12 -12.70
N LEU A 182 4.53 -6.02 -12.19
CA LEU A 182 4.90 -7.41 -11.90
C LEU A 182 5.31 -8.16 -13.17
N LEU A 183 4.52 -8.05 -14.24
CA LEU A 183 4.83 -8.67 -15.53
C LEU A 183 6.11 -8.09 -16.12
N ALA A 184 6.34 -6.78 -16.02
CA ALA A 184 7.57 -6.15 -16.48
C ALA A 184 8.80 -6.63 -15.69
N ALA A 185 8.71 -6.75 -14.37
CA ALA A 185 9.78 -7.28 -13.54
C ALA A 185 10.07 -8.75 -13.83
N VAL A 186 9.03 -9.56 -14.05
CA VAL A 186 9.19 -10.96 -14.46
C VAL A 186 9.81 -11.02 -15.86
N PHE A 187 9.36 -10.18 -16.78
CA PHE A 187 9.87 -10.12 -18.14
C PHE A 187 11.34 -9.71 -18.18
N SER A 188 11.78 -8.72 -17.40
CA SER A 188 13.19 -8.29 -17.36
C SER A 188 14.15 -9.36 -16.85
N GLU A 189 13.67 -10.26 -15.98
CA GLU A 189 14.44 -11.41 -15.51
C GLU A 189 14.45 -12.53 -16.57
N ILE A 190 13.33 -12.76 -17.25
CA ILE A 190 13.19 -13.78 -18.28
C ILE A 190 13.97 -13.40 -19.55
N GLU A 191 14.04 -12.12 -19.92
CA GLU A 191 14.73 -11.61 -21.11
C GLU A 191 16.19 -12.08 -21.18
N GLN A 192 16.87 -12.17 -20.03
CA GLN A 192 18.26 -12.66 -19.95
C GLN A 192 18.42 -14.15 -20.30
N ILE A 193 17.32 -14.91 -20.32
CA ILE A 193 17.31 -16.36 -20.50
C ILE A 193 16.77 -16.73 -21.89
N ILE A 194 16.00 -15.84 -22.51
CA ILE A 194 15.44 -16.08 -23.85
C ILE A 194 16.58 -16.01 -24.87
N PRO A 195 16.82 -17.07 -25.68
CA PRO A 195 17.83 -17.02 -26.73
C PRO A 195 17.52 -15.96 -27.80
N ASP A 196 18.55 -15.30 -28.32
CA ASP A 196 18.41 -14.20 -29.30
C ASP A 196 17.56 -14.56 -30.52
N HIS A 197 17.71 -15.78 -31.05
CA HIS A 197 16.92 -16.24 -32.20
C HIS A 197 15.41 -16.25 -31.94
N PHE A 198 14.97 -16.48 -30.70
CA PHE A 198 13.56 -16.44 -30.34
C PHE A 198 13.04 -15.00 -30.31
N TYR A 199 13.88 -14.07 -29.83
CA TYR A 199 13.57 -12.64 -29.87
C TYR A 199 13.47 -12.15 -31.32
N ASP A 200 14.46 -12.47 -32.14
CA ASP A 200 14.49 -12.09 -33.57
C ASP A 200 13.29 -12.63 -34.34
N GLN A 201 12.94 -13.91 -34.13
CA GLN A 201 11.75 -14.51 -34.74
C GLN A 201 10.45 -13.84 -34.29
N THR A 202 10.33 -13.54 -33.00
CA THR A 202 9.14 -12.90 -32.43
C THR A 202 8.98 -11.47 -32.96
N VAL A 203 10.07 -10.71 -33.02
CA VAL A 203 10.09 -9.34 -33.55
C VAL A 203 9.79 -9.34 -35.04
N ALA A 204 10.40 -10.24 -35.83
CA ALA A 204 10.12 -10.37 -37.26
C ALA A 204 8.65 -10.73 -37.52
N TRP A 205 8.09 -11.65 -36.73
CA TRP A 205 6.66 -11.99 -36.78
C TRP A 205 5.78 -10.78 -36.48
N LEU A 206 6.12 -10.01 -35.43
CA LEU A 206 5.36 -8.83 -35.02
C LEU A 206 5.40 -7.70 -36.07
N ILE A 207 6.56 -7.44 -36.68
CA ILE A 207 6.73 -6.46 -37.76
C ILE A 207 5.99 -6.91 -39.03
N GLY A 208 5.88 -8.21 -39.26
CA GLY A 208 5.11 -8.78 -40.36
C GLY A 208 3.60 -8.61 -40.24
N LEU A 209 3.08 -8.26 -39.05
CA LEU A 209 1.66 -8.00 -38.84
C LEU A 209 1.25 -6.63 -39.38
N SER A 210 0.02 -6.54 -39.89
CA SER A 210 -0.56 -5.23 -40.20
C SER A 210 -0.73 -4.40 -38.93
N VAL A 211 -0.63 -3.07 -39.05
CA VAL A 211 -0.84 -2.14 -37.93
C VAL A 211 -2.17 -2.39 -37.21
N THR A 212 -3.22 -2.77 -37.96
CA THR A 212 -4.53 -3.11 -37.39
C THR A 212 -4.46 -4.33 -36.47
N TYR A 213 -3.76 -5.39 -36.88
CA TYR A 213 -3.57 -6.59 -36.03
C TYR A 213 -2.74 -6.28 -34.78
N ILE A 214 -1.71 -5.45 -34.91
CA ILE A 214 -0.90 -5.00 -33.76
C ILE A 214 -1.79 -4.25 -32.74
N ILE A 215 -2.65 -3.35 -33.21
CA ILE A 215 -3.58 -2.60 -32.35
C ILE A 215 -4.57 -3.55 -31.66
N LEU A 216 -5.14 -4.51 -32.39
CA LEU A 216 -6.08 -5.49 -31.83
C LEU A 216 -5.40 -6.40 -30.79
N LEU A 217 -4.19 -6.88 -31.08
CA LEU A 217 -3.39 -7.69 -30.16
C LEU A 217 -3.07 -6.89 -28.89
N ALA A 218 -2.61 -5.64 -29.02
CA ALA A 218 -2.34 -4.77 -27.88
C ALA A 218 -3.59 -4.53 -27.04
N ALA A 219 -4.74 -4.28 -27.66
CA ALA A 219 -6.02 -4.13 -26.97
C ALA A 219 -6.44 -5.40 -26.24
N ALA A 220 -6.30 -6.57 -26.87
CA ALA A 220 -6.60 -7.87 -26.25
C ALA A 220 -5.71 -8.15 -25.03
N VAL A 221 -4.41 -7.88 -25.13
CA VAL A 221 -3.47 -8.01 -24.01
C VAL A 221 -3.84 -7.05 -22.86
N LEU A 222 -4.16 -5.79 -23.17
CA LEU A 222 -4.59 -4.83 -22.14
C LEU A 222 -5.88 -5.26 -21.43
N ILE A 223 -6.87 -5.79 -22.18
CA ILE A 223 -8.11 -6.32 -21.61
C ILE A 223 -7.80 -7.54 -20.72
N PHE A 224 -6.95 -8.45 -21.16
CA PHE A 224 -6.55 -9.61 -20.38
C PHE A 224 -5.88 -9.21 -19.05
N ILE A 225 -4.92 -8.28 -19.09
CA ILE A 225 -4.25 -7.76 -17.89
C ILE A 225 -5.26 -7.04 -16.97
N TRP A 226 -6.23 -6.32 -17.54
CA TRP A 226 -7.29 -5.70 -16.75
C TRP A 226 -8.19 -6.74 -16.06
N ILE A 227 -8.56 -7.83 -16.73
CA ILE A 227 -9.30 -8.96 -16.14
C ILE A 227 -8.51 -9.59 -14.99
N LEU A 228 -7.20 -9.84 -15.18
CA LEU A 228 -6.33 -10.30 -14.10
C LEU A 228 -6.32 -9.31 -12.92
N GLY A 229 -6.38 -8.00 -13.20
CA GLY A 229 -6.49 -6.92 -12.22
C GLY A 229 -7.76 -7.00 -11.38
N ILE A 230 -8.88 -7.32 -12.02
CA ILE A 230 -10.17 -7.54 -11.36
C ILE A 230 -10.07 -8.76 -10.47
N VAL A 231 -9.63 -9.91 -11.00
CA VAL A 231 -9.50 -11.17 -10.26
C VAL A 231 -8.59 -10.99 -9.05
N GLY A 232 -7.42 -10.39 -9.22
CA GLY A 232 -6.49 -10.11 -8.12
C GLY A 232 -7.10 -9.24 -7.02
N THR A 233 -7.90 -8.23 -7.40
CA THR A 233 -8.59 -7.37 -6.43
C THR A 233 -9.70 -8.12 -5.68
N VAL A 234 -10.48 -8.94 -6.40
CA VAL A 234 -11.52 -9.80 -5.82
C VAL A 234 -10.90 -10.77 -4.81
N LEU A 235 -9.80 -11.44 -5.17
CA LEU A 235 -9.09 -12.35 -4.26
C LEU A 235 -8.49 -11.62 -3.05
N LYS A 236 -8.01 -10.37 -3.21
CA LYS A 236 -7.40 -9.54 -2.15
C LYS A 236 -8.41 -9.02 -1.13
N TYR A 237 -9.62 -8.67 -1.56
CA TYR A 237 -10.68 -8.10 -0.71
C TYR A 237 -11.91 -9.02 -0.56
N TRP A 238 -11.75 -10.31 -0.85
CA TRP A 238 -12.78 -11.30 -0.61
C TRP A 238 -13.21 -11.29 0.86
N ASN A 239 -14.52 -11.38 1.13
CA ASN A 239 -15.10 -11.26 2.47
C ASN A 239 -14.52 -10.08 3.28
N PHE A 240 -14.36 -8.92 2.64
CA PHE A 240 -13.91 -7.72 3.34
C PHE A 240 -14.96 -7.26 4.35
N THR A 241 -14.56 -7.17 5.61
CA THR A 241 -15.36 -6.66 6.71
C THR A 241 -14.54 -5.66 7.51
N ILE A 242 -15.13 -4.51 7.82
CA ILE A 242 -14.60 -3.58 8.80
C ILE A 242 -15.53 -3.54 10.01
N THR A 243 -14.98 -3.72 11.20
CA THR A 243 -15.72 -3.70 12.47
C THR A 243 -15.07 -2.71 13.42
N LYS A 244 -15.85 -1.81 14.01
CA LYS A 244 -15.39 -0.89 15.06
C LYS A 244 -15.66 -1.49 16.43
N THR A 245 -14.60 -1.57 17.21
CA THR A 245 -14.62 -1.75 18.67
C THR A 245 -14.34 -0.38 19.32
N GLU A 246 -14.47 -0.24 20.64
CA GLU A 246 -14.30 1.03 21.35
C GLU A 246 -13.06 1.84 20.95
N ASN A 247 -11.88 1.19 20.91
CA ASN A 247 -10.59 1.85 20.66
C ASN A 247 -9.88 1.38 19.38
N GLU A 248 -10.47 0.48 18.60
CA GLU A 248 -9.81 -0.20 17.48
C GLU A 248 -10.77 -0.46 16.31
N LEU A 249 -10.25 -0.39 15.09
CA LEU A 249 -10.89 -0.91 13.88
C LEU A 249 -10.28 -2.26 13.52
N VAL A 250 -11.12 -3.26 13.32
CA VAL A 250 -10.72 -4.59 12.89
C VAL A 250 -11.13 -4.80 11.44
N ILE A 251 -10.17 -5.14 10.59
CA ILE A 251 -10.37 -5.41 9.17
C ILE A 251 -10.03 -6.86 8.88
N THR A 252 -10.99 -7.63 8.37
CA THR A 252 -10.79 -8.99 7.88
C THR A 252 -10.97 -9.04 6.38
N ARG A 253 -10.06 -9.69 5.64
CA ARG A 253 -10.14 -9.79 4.18
C ARG A 253 -9.28 -10.90 3.59
N GLY A 254 -9.59 -11.29 2.36
CA GLY A 254 -8.74 -12.07 1.47
C GLY A 254 -9.12 -13.55 1.39
N LEU A 255 -9.00 -14.12 0.18
CA LEU A 255 -9.27 -15.53 -0.08
C LEU A 255 -7.99 -16.37 -0.01
N LEU A 256 -7.00 -16.02 -0.82
CA LEU A 256 -5.70 -16.71 -0.88
C LEU A 256 -4.82 -16.39 0.32
N VAL A 257 -4.77 -15.11 0.67
CA VAL A 257 -4.06 -14.62 1.86
C VAL A 257 -5.10 -13.99 2.76
N LYS A 258 -5.57 -14.75 3.75
CA LYS A 258 -6.49 -14.26 4.78
C LYS A 258 -5.71 -13.32 5.70
N LYS A 259 -6.22 -12.13 5.91
CA LYS A 259 -5.65 -11.12 6.80
C LYS A 259 -6.69 -10.68 7.83
N HIS A 260 -6.23 -10.50 9.05
CA HIS A 260 -6.96 -9.93 10.16
C HIS A 260 -6.10 -8.84 10.77
N ALA A 261 -6.39 -7.59 10.41
CA ALA A 261 -5.64 -6.41 10.82
C ALA A 261 -6.41 -5.62 11.89
N THR A 262 -5.70 -5.14 12.89
CA THR A 262 -6.21 -4.38 14.04
C THR A 262 -5.57 -3.00 14.03
N ILE A 263 -6.38 -1.97 13.90
CA ILE A 263 -5.93 -0.57 13.79
C ILE A 263 -6.44 0.20 15.01
N PRO A 264 -5.58 0.45 16.02
CA PRO A 264 -5.92 1.34 17.11
C PRO A 264 -6.29 2.74 16.61
N LEU A 265 -7.42 3.27 17.06
CA LEU A 265 -7.90 4.60 16.67
C LEU A 265 -6.88 5.70 16.97
N LYS A 266 -6.15 5.56 18.08
CA LYS A 266 -5.08 6.48 18.49
C LYS A 266 -3.88 6.49 17.54
N ARG A 267 -3.70 5.47 16.69
CA ARG A 267 -2.60 5.39 15.70
C ARG A 267 -2.97 5.97 14.35
N ILE A 268 -4.25 6.27 14.11
CA ILE A 268 -4.69 6.94 12.88
C ILE A 268 -4.14 8.37 12.89
N GLN A 269 -3.35 8.68 11.86
CA GLN A 269 -2.72 9.98 11.67
C GLN A 269 -3.58 10.86 10.75
N ALA A 270 -4.12 10.25 9.69
CA ALA A 270 -4.97 10.91 8.71
C ALA A 270 -6.06 9.96 8.22
N VAL A 271 -7.17 10.53 7.75
CA VAL A 271 -8.20 9.79 7.01
C VAL A 271 -8.40 10.48 5.68
N GLY A 272 -8.45 9.71 4.61
CA GLY A 272 -8.61 10.25 3.28
C GLY A 272 -9.60 9.51 2.40
N ILE A 273 -10.04 10.23 1.38
CA ILE A 273 -10.95 9.80 0.34
C ILE A 273 -10.19 9.85 -0.99
N LYS A 274 -10.16 8.73 -1.71
CA LYS A 274 -9.54 8.59 -3.03
C LYS A 274 -10.61 8.42 -4.10
N GLU A 275 -10.68 9.40 -4.98
CA GLU A 275 -11.54 9.47 -6.16
C GLU A 275 -10.70 9.19 -7.42
N SER A 276 -10.61 7.92 -7.84
CA SER A 276 -9.90 7.53 -9.06
C SER A 276 -10.56 8.11 -10.31
N ILE A 277 -9.81 8.25 -11.41
CA ILE A 277 -10.30 8.82 -12.69
C ILE A 277 -11.58 8.12 -13.18
N ILE A 278 -11.65 6.80 -13.03
CA ILE A 278 -12.82 6.00 -13.42
C ILE A 278 -13.96 6.11 -12.40
N ARG A 279 -13.63 6.18 -11.10
CA ARG A 279 -14.63 6.17 -10.02
C ARG A 279 -15.33 7.53 -9.85
N GLN A 280 -14.61 8.62 -10.12
CA GLN A 280 -15.12 9.98 -10.00
C GLN A 280 -16.41 10.22 -10.80
N PRO A 281 -16.48 9.97 -12.13
CA PRO A 281 -17.71 10.15 -12.90
C PRO A 281 -18.82 9.16 -12.46
N LEU A 282 -18.47 7.99 -11.93
CA LEU A 282 -19.43 6.99 -11.44
C LEU A 282 -19.94 7.28 -10.01
N GLY A 283 -19.41 8.32 -9.34
CA GLY A 283 -19.78 8.72 -7.99
C GLY A 283 -19.27 7.78 -6.89
N TYR A 284 -18.19 7.03 -7.13
CA TYR A 284 -17.58 6.11 -6.17
C TYR A 284 -16.25 6.62 -5.64
N VAL A 285 -15.90 6.19 -4.42
CA VAL A 285 -14.66 6.55 -3.74
C VAL A 285 -14.10 5.35 -2.97
N ALA A 286 -12.80 5.36 -2.69
CA ALA A 286 -12.20 4.54 -1.63
C ALA A 286 -11.95 5.41 -0.39
N VAL A 287 -12.09 4.81 0.80
CA VAL A 287 -11.72 5.46 2.07
C VAL A 287 -10.50 4.76 2.64
N PHE A 288 -9.49 5.53 3.04
CA PHE A 288 -8.24 5.03 3.60
C PHE A 288 -7.85 5.80 4.87
N ALA A 289 -6.96 5.23 5.65
CA ALA A 289 -6.31 5.87 6.78
C ALA A 289 -4.80 5.72 6.70
N GLU A 290 -4.09 6.78 7.08
CA GLU A 290 -2.66 6.71 7.37
C GLU A 290 -2.48 6.28 8.82
N VAL A 291 -1.77 5.17 9.03
CA VAL A 291 -1.56 4.58 10.35
C VAL A 291 -0.07 4.57 10.63
N ALA A 292 0.32 5.09 11.80
CA ALA A 292 1.72 5.09 12.20
C ALA A 292 2.22 3.67 12.50
N GLY A 293 3.32 3.23 11.88
CA GLY A 293 4.06 2.00 12.24
C GLY A 293 3.43 0.65 11.86
N SER A 294 2.47 0.61 10.92
CA SER A 294 1.68 -0.61 10.60
C SER A 294 2.24 -1.43 9.44
N SER A 295 3.01 -2.48 9.70
CA SER A 295 3.84 -3.30 8.78
C SER A 295 3.14 -4.37 7.90
N LEU A 296 1.80 -4.45 7.87
CA LEU A 296 1.08 -5.62 7.30
C LEU A 296 1.08 -5.85 5.77
N ASP A 297 1.82 -5.08 4.98
CA ASP A 297 1.98 -5.36 3.55
C ASP A 297 3.28 -4.74 3.04
N ASN A 298 4.22 -5.50 2.49
CA ASN A 298 5.32 -4.95 1.68
C ASN A 298 4.83 -4.50 0.28
N GLY A 299 3.58 -4.01 0.21
CA GLY A 299 2.87 -3.68 -1.02
C GLY A 299 2.46 -2.21 -1.08
N GLU A 300 2.47 -1.69 -2.30
CA GLU A 300 2.56 -0.30 -2.79
C GLU A 300 1.51 0.73 -2.34
N ASP A 301 0.61 0.40 -1.41
CA ASP A 301 -0.27 1.40 -0.79
C ASP A 301 0.27 1.78 0.59
N PHE A 302 0.86 2.98 0.70
CA PHE A 302 1.34 3.56 1.96
C PHE A 302 0.24 3.77 3.02
N SER A 303 -1.03 3.70 2.57
CA SER A 303 -2.21 3.91 3.40
C SER A 303 -3.01 2.62 3.60
N THR A 304 -3.59 2.48 4.79
CA THR A 304 -4.46 1.36 5.12
C THR A 304 -5.87 1.61 4.58
N LEU A 305 -6.31 0.78 3.62
CA LEU A 305 -7.63 0.88 3.03
C LEU A 305 -8.72 0.50 4.07
N LEU A 306 -9.53 1.48 4.47
CA LEU A 306 -10.64 1.28 5.40
C LEU A 306 -11.88 0.71 4.71
N PHE A 307 -12.16 1.17 3.47
CA PHE A 307 -13.24 0.63 2.67
C PHE A 307 -12.91 0.72 1.16
N PRO A 308 -12.91 -0.40 0.40
CA PRO A 308 -12.39 -0.42 -0.96
C PRO A 308 -13.16 0.40 -1.99
N ILE A 309 -14.48 0.46 -1.85
CA ILE A 309 -15.36 1.23 -2.73
C ILE A 309 -16.67 1.55 -2.02
N MET A 310 -17.14 2.79 -2.12
CA MET A 310 -18.48 3.17 -1.70
C MET A 310 -18.96 4.41 -2.46
N LYS A 311 -20.27 4.67 -2.44
CA LYS A 311 -20.82 5.91 -3.00
C LYS A 311 -20.34 7.12 -2.20
N LYS A 312 -20.00 8.21 -2.90
CA LYS A 312 -19.50 9.45 -2.28
C LYS A 312 -20.45 10.00 -1.21
N GLY A 313 -21.77 9.92 -1.44
CA GLY A 313 -22.79 10.36 -0.49
C GLY A 313 -22.84 9.55 0.82
N GLU A 314 -22.33 8.32 0.84
CA GLU A 314 -22.31 7.48 2.04
C GLU A 314 -21.12 7.77 2.96
N VAL A 315 -20.08 8.45 2.45
CA VAL A 315 -18.82 8.62 3.18
C VAL A 315 -19.01 9.35 4.49
N LYS A 316 -19.85 10.40 4.50
CA LYS A 316 -20.16 11.16 5.72
C LYS A 316 -20.74 10.26 6.81
N ARG A 317 -21.74 9.43 6.46
CA ARG A 317 -22.36 8.48 7.40
C ARG A 317 -21.38 7.41 7.86
N PHE A 318 -20.53 6.91 6.96
CA PHE A 318 -19.49 5.96 7.30
C PHE A 318 -18.48 6.54 8.28
N LEU A 319 -17.97 7.76 8.04
CA LEU A 319 -17.03 8.41 8.95
C LEU A 319 -17.70 8.73 10.29
N GLN A 320 -18.94 9.23 10.32
CA GLN A 320 -19.66 9.46 11.58
C GLN A 320 -19.77 8.20 12.45
N HIS A 321 -20.00 7.04 11.83
CA HIS A 321 -20.15 5.78 12.55
C HIS A 321 -18.80 5.18 12.97
N PHE A 322 -17.83 5.14 12.05
CA PHE A 322 -16.54 4.48 12.27
C PHE A 322 -15.49 5.38 12.93
N LEU A 323 -15.40 6.64 12.49
CA LEU A 323 -14.35 7.62 12.86
C LEU A 323 -14.95 9.04 13.01
N PRO A 324 -15.80 9.29 14.03
CA PRO A 324 -16.54 10.55 14.17
C PRO A 324 -15.62 11.78 14.20
N ASP A 325 -14.44 11.62 14.81
CA ASP A 325 -13.36 12.60 14.88
C ASP A 325 -12.78 13.01 13.51
N TYR A 326 -13.00 12.21 12.46
CA TYR A 326 -12.50 12.45 11.11
C TYR A 326 -13.62 12.76 10.12
N THR A 327 -14.78 13.21 10.59
CA THR A 327 -15.87 13.66 9.70
C THR A 327 -15.45 14.93 8.96
N ILE A 328 -15.44 14.86 7.63
CA ILE A 328 -15.04 15.98 6.77
C ILE A 328 -16.19 17.00 6.69
N PRO A 329 -15.95 18.29 7.03
CA PRO A 329 -16.96 19.34 6.90
C PRO A 329 -17.33 19.58 5.43
N GLU A 330 -18.58 19.98 5.18
CA GLU A 330 -19.10 20.31 3.83
C GLU A 330 -18.75 21.74 3.37
N GLU A 331 -17.90 22.43 4.11
CA GLU A 331 -17.50 23.81 3.84
C GLU A 331 -16.64 23.90 2.57
N ARG A 332 -16.69 25.07 1.91
CA ARG A 332 -15.91 25.30 0.69
C ARG A 332 -14.42 25.36 1.02
N LEU A 333 -13.63 24.67 0.22
CA LEU A 333 -12.18 24.74 0.28
C LEU A 333 -11.70 26.09 -0.26
N THR A 334 -10.67 26.64 0.36
CA THR A 334 -9.87 27.72 -0.22
C THR A 334 -9.16 27.16 -1.43
N THR A 335 -9.50 27.67 -2.62
CA THR A 335 -8.95 27.23 -3.90
C THR A 335 -7.74 28.07 -4.29
N ILE A 336 -6.87 27.51 -5.14
CA ILE A 336 -5.74 28.26 -5.69
C ILE A 336 -6.18 29.53 -6.45
N PRO A 337 -5.33 30.58 -6.49
CA PRO A 337 -5.59 31.78 -7.28
C PRO A 337 -5.47 31.50 -8.79
N LYS A 338 -6.17 32.29 -9.62
CA LYS A 338 -6.20 32.11 -11.09
C LYS A 338 -4.80 32.14 -11.73
N ARG A 339 -3.89 32.96 -11.21
CA ARG A 339 -2.48 33.05 -11.64
C ARG A 339 -1.70 31.72 -11.51
N GLY A 340 -2.08 30.86 -10.56
CA GLY A 340 -1.47 29.55 -10.34
C GLY A 340 -1.81 28.50 -11.41
N ILE A 341 -2.92 28.68 -12.15
CA ILE A 341 -3.46 27.67 -13.08
C ILE A 341 -2.46 27.36 -14.20
N LYS A 342 -1.79 28.38 -14.76
CA LYS A 342 -0.86 28.21 -15.87
C LYS A 342 0.32 27.27 -15.56
N TYR A 343 0.77 27.22 -14.30
CA TYR A 343 1.85 26.33 -13.90
C TYR A 343 1.40 24.86 -13.89
N TYR A 344 0.14 24.60 -13.54
CA TYR A 344 -0.45 23.27 -13.66
C TYR A 344 -0.60 22.84 -15.13
N LEU A 345 -1.08 23.75 -15.99
CA LEU A 345 -1.22 23.50 -17.42
C LEU A 345 0.16 23.19 -18.03
N PHE A 346 1.13 24.07 -17.83
CA PHE A 346 2.49 23.96 -18.37
C PHE A 346 3.19 22.67 -17.91
N ARG A 347 3.16 22.36 -16.61
CA ARG A 347 3.83 21.17 -16.06
C ARG A 347 3.26 19.86 -16.61
N GLY A 348 1.95 19.82 -16.88
CA GLY A 348 1.33 18.67 -17.54
C GLY A 348 1.65 18.61 -19.04
N SER A 349 1.63 19.75 -19.72
CA SER A 349 1.63 19.80 -21.19
C SER A 349 3.03 19.79 -21.81
N VAL A 350 4.08 20.21 -21.11
CA VAL A 350 5.41 20.45 -21.72
C VAL A 350 6.00 19.21 -22.42
N LEU A 351 5.89 18.03 -21.81
CA LEU A 351 6.40 16.78 -22.39
C LEU A 351 5.68 16.47 -23.72
N PHE A 352 4.35 16.52 -23.72
CA PHE A 352 3.55 16.20 -24.90
C PHE A 352 3.63 17.29 -25.97
N PHE A 353 3.91 18.53 -25.58
CA PHE A 353 4.17 19.61 -26.53
C PHE A 353 5.47 19.35 -27.31
N ILE A 354 6.55 18.97 -26.62
CA ILE A 354 7.82 18.60 -27.25
C ILE A 354 7.65 17.37 -28.14
N LEU A 355 6.95 16.34 -27.65
CA LEU A 355 6.70 15.12 -28.44
C LEU A 355 5.84 15.40 -29.68
N ALA A 356 4.83 16.27 -29.59
CA ALA A 356 4.02 16.66 -30.74
C ALA A 356 4.84 17.45 -31.78
N GLY A 357 5.70 18.37 -31.35
CA GLY A 357 6.60 19.11 -32.24
C GLY A 357 7.61 18.18 -32.94
N GLY A 358 8.25 17.29 -32.17
CA GLY A 358 9.17 16.29 -32.72
C GLY A 358 8.49 15.32 -33.68
N SER A 359 7.28 14.83 -33.34
CA SER A 359 6.55 13.92 -34.21
C SER A 359 6.16 14.55 -35.54
N MET A 360 5.89 15.86 -35.58
CA MET A 360 5.57 16.55 -36.84
C MET A 360 6.75 16.53 -37.81
N PHE A 361 7.98 16.54 -37.30
CA PHE A 361 9.19 16.48 -38.11
C PHE A 361 9.56 15.04 -38.51
N PHE A 362 9.58 14.11 -37.55
CA PHE A 362 10.07 12.75 -37.79
C PHE A 362 9.00 11.80 -38.32
N ILE A 363 7.75 11.93 -37.87
CA ILE A 363 6.68 10.96 -38.16
C ILE A 363 5.31 11.67 -38.32
N PRO A 364 5.17 12.58 -39.32
CA PRO A 364 4.03 13.48 -39.44
C PRO A 364 2.67 12.76 -39.46
N LYS A 365 2.61 11.59 -40.11
CA LYS A 365 1.42 10.74 -40.19
C LYS A 365 0.81 10.37 -38.83
N TYR A 366 1.62 10.25 -37.77
CA TYR A 366 1.16 9.86 -36.44
C TYR A 366 1.16 11.01 -35.42
N SER A 367 1.40 12.25 -35.86
CA SER A 367 1.49 13.42 -34.96
C SER A 367 0.19 13.70 -34.21
N TRP A 368 -0.96 13.32 -34.78
CA TRP A 368 -2.26 13.48 -34.15
C TRP A 368 -2.37 12.77 -32.80
N LEU A 369 -1.64 11.66 -32.59
CA LEU A 369 -1.62 10.92 -31.32
C LEU A 369 -1.03 11.79 -30.20
N PHE A 370 0.09 12.46 -30.48
CA PHE A 370 0.75 13.33 -29.51
C PHE A 370 -0.03 14.61 -29.26
N ILE A 371 -0.72 15.14 -30.28
CA ILE A 371 -1.66 16.25 -30.12
C ILE A 371 -2.83 15.84 -29.21
N LEU A 372 -3.39 14.65 -29.39
CA LEU A 372 -4.45 14.13 -28.52
C LEU A 372 -3.96 14.01 -27.07
N LEU A 373 -2.77 13.44 -26.86
CA LEU A 373 -2.15 13.34 -25.52
C LEU A 373 -1.89 14.72 -24.91
N LEU A 374 -1.49 15.71 -25.72
CA LEU A 374 -1.31 17.09 -25.28
C LEU A 374 -2.63 17.68 -24.78
N VAL A 375 -3.73 17.53 -25.52
CA VAL A 375 -5.07 18.00 -25.12
C VAL A 375 -5.51 17.34 -23.81
N ILE A 376 -5.36 16.01 -23.70
CA ILE A 376 -5.67 15.27 -22.48
C ILE A 376 -4.84 15.79 -21.29
N SER A 377 -3.54 16.04 -21.51
CA SER A 377 -2.66 16.51 -20.45
C SER A 377 -2.96 17.94 -19.99
N VAL A 378 -3.31 18.84 -20.92
CA VAL A 378 -3.76 20.20 -20.60
C VAL A 378 -5.05 20.15 -19.77
N TYR A 379 -6.03 19.37 -20.20
CA TYR A 379 -7.28 19.16 -19.46
C TYR A 379 -7.01 18.59 -18.06
N PHE A 380 -6.09 17.62 -17.96
CA PHE A 380 -5.70 17.05 -16.69
C PHE A 380 -4.99 18.07 -15.79
N GLY A 381 -4.15 18.94 -16.34
CA GLY A 381 -3.57 20.09 -15.64
C GLY A 381 -4.64 21.03 -15.06
N TYR A 382 -5.69 21.32 -15.84
CA TYR A 382 -6.84 22.09 -15.37
C TYR A 382 -7.60 21.39 -14.23
N LEU A 383 -7.82 20.07 -14.31
CA LEU A 383 -8.45 19.32 -13.22
C LEU A 383 -7.61 19.34 -11.94
N ARG A 384 -6.28 19.26 -12.06
CA ARG A 384 -5.36 19.37 -10.90
C ARG A 384 -5.39 20.74 -10.25
N SER A 385 -5.56 21.79 -11.05
CA SER A 385 -5.66 23.16 -10.57
C SER A 385 -7.00 23.36 -9.82
N LYS A 386 -8.11 22.85 -10.38
CA LYS A 386 -9.45 22.93 -9.78
C LYS A 386 -9.60 22.15 -8.47
N ASP A 387 -8.92 21.02 -8.35
CA ASP A 387 -9.00 20.15 -7.17
C ASP A 387 -7.96 20.49 -6.09
N CYS A 388 -7.14 21.52 -6.27
CA CYS A 388 -6.15 21.94 -5.27
C CYS A 388 -6.79 22.93 -4.30
N GLY A 389 -6.78 22.59 -3.01
CA GLY A 389 -7.27 23.50 -1.98
C GLY A 389 -7.15 22.94 -0.58
N PHE A 390 -7.48 23.78 0.40
CA PHE A 390 -7.47 23.38 1.81
C PHE A 390 -8.59 24.08 2.58
N HIS A 391 -8.86 23.61 3.79
CA HIS A 391 -9.77 24.24 4.72
C HIS A 391 -9.32 23.94 6.15
N ILE A 392 -9.26 24.95 6.99
CA ILE A 392 -8.86 24.86 8.39
C ILE A 392 -10.10 25.03 9.26
N LYS A 393 -10.28 24.13 10.22
CA LYS A 393 -11.35 24.23 11.22
C LYS A 393 -10.85 23.77 12.59
N GLY A 394 -10.62 24.73 13.49
CA GLY A 394 -10.01 24.46 14.80
C GLY A 394 -8.66 23.76 14.65
N GLU A 395 -8.51 22.60 15.31
CA GLU A 395 -7.28 21.79 15.29
C GLU A 395 -7.17 20.85 14.06
N ARG A 396 -8.02 21.02 13.04
CA ARG A 396 -8.09 20.14 11.86
C ARG A 396 -7.82 20.91 10.58
N VAL A 397 -7.15 20.27 9.64
CA VAL A 397 -7.02 20.73 8.25
C VAL A 397 -7.49 19.65 7.29
N VAL A 398 -8.33 20.05 6.34
CA VAL A 398 -8.70 19.24 5.18
C VAL A 398 -7.89 19.75 4.00
N ILE A 399 -7.19 18.86 3.33
CA ILE A 399 -6.45 19.19 2.12
C ILE A 399 -7.00 18.38 0.95
N GLN A 400 -7.04 19.01 -0.22
CA GLN A 400 -7.49 18.39 -1.46
C GLN A 400 -6.45 18.64 -2.55
N PHE A 401 -6.10 17.59 -3.29
CA PHE A 401 -5.18 17.68 -4.41
C PHE A 401 -5.39 16.52 -5.37
N ARG A 402 -4.85 16.63 -6.59
CA ARG A 402 -4.89 15.56 -7.59
C ARG A 402 -3.49 15.20 -8.06
N VAL A 403 -3.16 13.90 -7.98
CA VAL A 403 -2.00 13.30 -8.68
C VAL A 403 -2.50 12.68 -9.97
N LEU A 404 -3.01 11.44 -9.89
CA LEU A 404 -3.86 10.81 -10.91
C LEU A 404 -5.31 10.79 -10.41
N SER A 405 -5.48 10.29 -9.19
CA SER A 405 -6.74 10.34 -8.43
C SER A 405 -6.86 11.68 -7.69
N LYS A 406 -8.10 12.14 -7.49
CA LYS A 406 -8.41 13.22 -6.57
C LYS A 406 -8.37 12.68 -5.14
N MET A 407 -7.62 13.34 -4.29
CA MET A 407 -7.39 12.98 -2.89
C MET A 407 -7.98 14.07 -2.02
N THR A 408 -8.79 13.70 -1.02
CA THR A 408 -9.21 14.60 0.06
C THR A 408 -8.77 13.98 1.37
N VAL A 409 -7.93 14.66 2.15
CA VAL A 409 -7.32 14.10 3.36
C VAL A 409 -7.60 15.04 4.54
N LEU A 410 -8.10 14.49 5.64
CA LEU A 410 -8.30 15.19 6.90
C LEU A 410 -7.19 14.82 7.87
N LEU A 411 -6.57 15.85 8.43
CA LEU A 411 -5.41 15.78 9.32
C LEU A 411 -5.68 16.61 10.58
N TYR A 412 -5.12 16.21 11.70
CA TYR A 412 -5.08 17.01 12.92
C TYR A 412 -3.74 17.73 13.05
N LYS A 413 -3.73 18.96 13.55
CA LYS A 413 -2.51 19.75 13.82
C LYS A 413 -1.47 18.94 14.59
N LYS A 414 -1.88 18.29 15.68
CA LYS A 414 -1.02 17.42 16.53
C LYS A 414 -0.42 16.18 15.84
N ARG A 415 -0.89 15.84 14.63
CA ARG A 415 -0.39 14.69 13.83
C ARG A 415 0.57 15.13 12.74
N ILE A 416 0.70 16.43 12.51
CA ILE A 416 1.67 17.02 11.57
C ILE A 416 3.05 17.02 12.23
N GLN A 417 4.01 16.38 11.57
CA GLN A 417 5.39 16.30 12.03
C GLN A 417 6.20 17.50 11.53
N SER A 418 5.96 17.92 10.29
CA SER A 418 6.56 19.11 9.72
C SER A 418 5.67 19.71 8.63
N MET A 419 5.75 21.03 8.52
CA MET A 419 5.17 21.81 7.43
C MET A 419 6.29 22.63 6.80
N GLU A 420 6.42 22.56 5.48
CA GLU A 420 7.47 23.25 4.72
C GLU A 420 6.80 24.11 3.64
N ASN A 421 7.16 25.40 3.60
CA ASN A 421 6.79 26.30 2.52
C ASN A 421 7.97 26.47 1.58
N LYS A 422 7.72 26.23 0.29
CA LYS A 422 8.73 26.38 -0.75
C LYS A 422 8.24 27.34 -1.82
N GLN A 423 9.09 28.31 -2.14
CA GLN A 423 8.92 29.24 -3.27
C GLN A 423 10.17 29.19 -4.15
N HIS A 424 9.96 29.06 -5.45
CA HIS A 424 11.02 29.32 -6.43
C HIS A 424 10.85 30.73 -7.02
N PHE A 425 11.82 31.20 -7.79
CA PHE A 425 11.87 32.59 -8.30
C PHE A 425 10.57 33.07 -8.95
N LEU A 426 9.99 32.28 -9.87
CA LEU A 426 8.72 32.62 -10.53
C LEU A 426 7.54 32.66 -9.56
N GLN A 427 7.48 31.72 -8.63
CA GLN A 427 6.46 31.67 -7.57
C GLN A 427 6.53 32.93 -6.69
N ARG A 428 7.73 33.36 -6.29
CA ARG A 428 7.93 34.58 -5.49
C ARG A 428 7.47 35.84 -6.21
N LYS A 429 7.76 35.96 -7.52
CA LYS A 429 7.29 37.10 -8.33
C LYS A 429 5.76 37.17 -8.41
N GLU A 430 5.08 36.03 -8.34
CA GLU A 430 3.62 35.93 -8.43
C GLU A 430 2.93 35.73 -7.08
N GLN A 431 3.65 35.85 -5.95
CA GLN A 431 3.11 35.61 -4.60
C GLN A 431 2.41 34.25 -4.49
N LEU A 432 3.07 33.22 -5.00
CA LEU A 432 2.62 31.83 -4.96
C LEU A 432 3.59 31.00 -4.14
N ALA A 433 3.09 29.96 -3.49
CA ALA A 433 3.91 29.05 -2.71
C ALA A 433 3.43 27.59 -2.81
N THR A 434 4.31 26.68 -2.47
CA THR A 434 4.01 25.25 -2.33
C THR A 434 4.13 24.87 -0.86
N VAL A 435 3.06 24.33 -0.28
CA VAL A 435 3.03 23.81 1.08
C VAL A 435 3.20 22.29 1.03
N LYS A 436 4.13 21.77 1.83
CA LYS A 436 4.31 20.34 2.04
C LYS A 436 4.04 20.01 3.50
N ILE A 437 3.06 19.14 3.74
CA ILE A 437 2.70 18.62 5.06
C ILE A 437 3.21 17.20 5.17
N SER A 438 4.02 16.92 6.19
CA SER A 438 4.58 15.59 6.45
C SER A 438 4.01 15.04 7.74
N ILE A 439 3.52 13.81 7.70
CA ILE A 439 3.05 13.07 8.88
C ILE A 439 3.77 11.73 8.99
N ILE A 440 3.74 11.14 10.17
CA ILE A 440 4.21 9.76 10.37
C ILE A 440 3.31 8.81 9.58
N ALA A 441 3.90 7.84 8.89
CA ALA A 441 3.18 6.81 8.15
C ALA A 441 3.76 5.42 8.45
N ARG A 442 3.33 4.40 7.71
CA ARG A 442 3.84 3.02 7.83
C ARG A 442 5.35 2.94 7.62
N GLU A 443 5.86 3.57 6.56
CA GLU A 443 7.27 3.61 6.20
C GLU A 443 7.70 5.07 6.07
N GLY A 444 8.44 5.57 7.06
CA GLY A 444 8.91 6.96 7.08
C GLY A 444 7.76 7.96 7.25
N SER A 445 7.50 8.76 6.22
CA SER A 445 6.53 9.85 6.27
C SER A 445 5.58 9.88 5.06
N ALA A 446 4.30 10.11 5.31
CA ALA A 446 3.35 10.47 4.26
C ALA A 446 3.46 11.98 4.00
N ASN A 447 3.66 12.33 2.73
CA ASN A 447 3.95 13.69 2.30
C ASN A 447 2.85 14.21 1.39
N TYR A 448 2.11 15.21 1.86
CA TYR A 448 1.06 15.86 1.08
C TYR A 448 1.54 17.22 0.57
N LYS A 449 1.34 17.48 -0.72
CA LYS A 449 1.83 18.70 -1.38
C LYS A 449 0.66 19.47 -1.99
N LEU A 450 0.43 20.68 -1.50
CA LEU A 450 -0.45 21.68 -2.10
C LEU A 450 0.42 22.66 -2.86
N LYS A 451 0.23 22.76 -4.17
CA LYS A 451 1.10 23.57 -5.03
C LYS A 451 0.34 24.79 -5.53
N GLU A 452 1.11 25.85 -5.78
CA GLU A 452 0.60 27.09 -6.37
C GLU A 452 -0.57 27.71 -5.57
N LEU A 453 -0.49 27.62 -4.23
CA LEU A 453 -1.36 28.36 -3.31
C LEU A 453 -0.95 29.84 -3.26
N ASP A 454 -1.89 30.70 -2.89
CA ASP A 454 -1.57 32.10 -2.61
C ASP A 454 -0.62 32.21 -1.40
N GLU A 455 0.37 33.09 -1.48
CA GLU A 455 1.33 33.28 -0.39
C GLU A 455 0.62 33.65 0.93
N ALA A 456 -0.43 34.48 0.88
CA ALA A 456 -1.22 34.82 2.05
C ALA A 456 -1.88 33.59 2.69
N ASP A 457 -2.44 32.69 1.87
CA ASP A 457 -3.04 31.44 2.32
C ASP A 457 -2.00 30.48 2.92
N THR A 458 -0.79 30.43 2.36
CA THR A 458 0.29 29.62 2.92
C THR A 458 0.79 30.14 4.25
N ASN A 459 0.77 31.47 4.45
CA ASN A 459 1.09 32.07 5.74
C ASN A 459 0.02 31.72 6.78
N ILE A 460 -1.27 31.81 6.42
CA ILE A 460 -2.37 31.36 7.30
C ILE A 460 -2.20 29.90 7.73
N LEU A 461 -1.85 29.00 6.79
CA LEU A 461 -1.57 27.60 7.12
C LEU A 461 -0.37 27.43 8.05
N SER A 462 0.66 28.24 7.86
CA SER A 462 1.91 28.18 8.64
C SER A 462 1.71 28.73 10.03
N ASP A 463 0.98 29.84 10.17
CA ASP A 463 0.61 30.45 11.44
C ASP A 463 -0.33 29.52 12.22
N TRP A 464 -1.28 28.90 11.53
CA TRP A 464 -2.13 27.87 12.13
C TRP A 464 -1.32 26.68 12.64
N TYR A 465 -0.26 26.25 11.95
CA TYR A 465 0.61 25.17 12.43
C TYR A 465 1.59 25.64 13.52
N SER A 466 2.03 26.90 13.47
CA SER A 466 2.98 27.48 14.41
C SER A 466 2.45 27.46 15.84
N PHE A 467 3.39 27.38 16.79
CA PHE A 467 3.13 27.52 18.23
C PHE A 467 3.55 28.89 18.76
N GLN A 468 4.09 29.77 17.91
CA GLN A 468 4.58 31.08 18.33
C GLN A 468 3.45 32.02 18.76
N ASN A 469 2.26 31.93 18.15
CA ASN A 469 1.11 32.80 18.46
C ASN A 469 0.31 32.38 19.72
N ASN A 470 0.71 31.30 20.40
CA ASN A 470 0.09 30.81 21.65
C ASN A 470 0.95 31.08 22.90
N ARG A 471 1.99 31.90 22.78
CA ARG A 471 2.76 32.47 23.91
C ARG A 471 2.44 33.94 24.02
#